data_AF-A0A6C0E8U2-F1
#
_entry.id   AF-A0A6C0E8U2-F1
#
_cell.length_a   1.000
_cell.length_b   1.000
_cell.length_c   1.000
_cell.angle_alpha   90.00
_cell.angle_beta   90.00
_cell.angle_gamma   90.00
#
_symmetry.space_group_name_H-M   'P 1'
#
loop_
_entity.id
_entity.type
_entity.pdbx_description
1 polymer ?
#
loop_
_entity_poly.entity_id
_entity_poly.type
_entity_poly.pdbx_seq_one_letter_code
_entity_poly.pdbx_strand_id
1 'polypeptide(L)'
;MNLDQISHQIYQGFQRKYPEIENHHFKPEIIKNIIIKSGVNYNHQDGLKSIIRVINEKLNHFKLNINKDRQQKGIIDFTLDSRSQVHNQPVPQQALVIATHPKSNNNLNQSRREFINPNPVIINDQGNQNHIQLNQLTTHNQEIPTHQSFPANPKELNLSSLQNPIEENNQTDHFILTANQRNLLKEQNKVAIRYLVIDSKDRDFNMSPYPNAYTIKFSPPTFSNTDSRSGFIDRTFHNVESIELVKCGLMNTSDLEDASDNTNPPAYISIEIDELQTQHYSTNSALNQTITILDSYTLQNNYKHFNLLYNDVGSVVTFNPRITLDKLTIKFKLPNGELYNFGEANKNSRATVNFLVFKITYLEKNLQTDFYN
;
A
#
# COMPACT_ATOMS: atom_id res chain seq x y z
N MET A 1 -2.65 8.24 50.52
CA MET A 1 -3.10 8.68 49.18
C MET A 1 -4.51 8.13 48.96
N ASN A 2 -5.46 8.91 48.43
CA ASN A 2 -6.84 8.41 48.26
C ASN A 2 -6.85 7.31 47.16
N LEU A 3 -7.65 6.26 47.34
CA LEU A 3 -7.85 5.17 46.40
C LEU A 3 -8.22 5.67 44.98
N ASP A 4 -9.02 6.74 44.89
CA ASP A 4 -9.38 7.36 43.60
C ASP A 4 -8.18 8.01 42.90
N GLN A 5 -7.26 8.59 43.67
CA GLN A 5 -6.04 9.18 43.12
C GLN A 5 -5.10 8.09 42.61
N ILE A 6 -4.96 7.00 43.37
CA ILE A 6 -4.11 5.85 42.99
C ILE A 6 -4.66 5.17 41.74
N SER A 7 -5.97 4.91 41.67
CA SER A 7 -6.57 4.28 40.50
C SER A 7 -6.38 5.13 39.24
N HIS A 8 -6.48 6.45 39.37
CA HIS A 8 -6.25 7.39 38.28
C HIS A 8 -4.78 7.47 37.86
N GLN A 9 -3.83 7.46 38.81
CA GLN A 9 -2.40 7.43 38.50
C GLN A 9 -1.98 6.14 37.81
N ILE A 10 -2.47 4.99 38.26
CA ILE A 10 -2.25 3.71 37.61
C ILE A 10 -2.83 3.75 36.20
N TYR A 11 -4.08 4.24 36.04
CA TYR A 11 -4.69 4.40 34.73
C TYR A 11 -3.84 5.22 33.77
N GLN A 12 -3.38 6.41 34.18
CA GLN A 12 -2.53 7.26 33.35
C GLN A 12 -1.20 6.57 33.00
N GLY A 13 -0.60 5.84 33.95
CA GLY A 13 0.62 5.06 33.70
C GLY A 13 0.39 3.97 32.64
N PHE A 14 -0.75 3.27 32.72
CA PHE A 14 -1.12 2.24 31.75
C PHE A 14 -1.47 2.84 30.38
N GLN A 15 -2.19 3.96 30.31
CA GLN A 15 -2.47 4.64 29.03
C GLN A 15 -1.19 5.09 28.33
N ARG A 16 -0.20 5.60 29.08
CA ARG A 16 1.10 5.98 28.50
C ARG A 16 1.87 4.77 28.00
N LYS A 17 1.81 3.65 28.73
CA LYS A 17 2.53 2.41 28.38
C LYS A 17 1.86 1.64 27.24
N TYR A 18 0.54 1.74 27.13
CA TYR A 18 -0.29 0.97 26.21
C TYR A 18 -1.40 1.85 25.58
N PRO A 19 -1.03 2.81 24.71
CA PRO A 19 -1.99 3.74 24.10
C PRO A 19 -3.02 3.05 23.20
N GLU A 20 -2.76 1.82 22.76
CA GLU A 20 -3.63 1.01 21.90
C GLU A 20 -4.82 0.38 22.61
N ILE A 21 -4.81 0.34 23.95
CA ILE A 21 -5.92 -0.26 24.71
C ILE A 21 -7.07 0.74 24.71
N GLU A 22 -8.18 0.38 24.07
CA GLU A 22 -9.41 1.16 24.11
C GLU A 22 -9.76 1.56 25.55
N ASN A 23 -10.14 2.83 25.73
CA ASN A 23 -10.41 3.50 27.01
C ASN A 23 -11.44 2.81 27.93
N HIS A 24 -12.04 1.71 27.50
CA HIS A 24 -13.13 1.00 28.19
C HIS A 24 -12.65 -0.09 29.15
N HIS A 25 -11.50 -0.74 28.90
CA HIS A 25 -11.14 -1.98 29.60
C HIS A 25 -10.42 -1.77 30.94
N PHE A 26 -9.82 -0.60 31.16
CA PHE A 26 -9.08 -0.28 32.38
C PHE A 26 -9.41 1.10 32.92
N LYS A 27 -10.68 1.54 32.81
CA LYS A 27 -11.14 2.78 33.45
C LYS A 27 -10.75 2.81 34.94
N PRO A 28 -10.53 3.99 35.53
CA PRO A 28 -10.17 4.11 36.95
C PRO A 28 -11.04 3.28 37.89
N GLU A 29 -12.33 3.10 37.59
CA GLU A 29 -13.25 2.30 38.42
C GLU A 29 -12.96 0.79 38.40
N ILE A 30 -12.50 0.28 37.27
CA ILE A 30 -12.08 -1.13 37.15
C ILE A 30 -10.79 -1.34 37.95
N ILE A 31 -9.84 -0.42 37.84
CA ILE A 31 -8.58 -0.46 38.61
C ILE A 31 -8.87 -0.37 40.10
N LYS A 32 -9.76 0.54 40.51
CA LYS A 32 -10.23 0.68 41.88
C LYS A 32 -10.81 -0.64 42.42
N ASN A 33 -11.66 -1.29 41.63
CA ASN A 33 -12.19 -2.61 41.99
C ASN A 33 -11.11 -3.70 42.10
N ILE A 34 -10.08 -3.66 41.25
CA ILE A 34 -8.96 -4.61 41.34
C ILE A 34 -8.15 -4.36 42.62
N ILE A 35 -7.88 -3.10 42.97
CA ILE A 35 -7.18 -2.74 44.21
C ILE A 35 -7.96 -3.26 45.42
N ILE A 36 -9.27 -2.99 45.49
CA ILE A 36 -10.13 -3.46 46.59
C ILE A 36 -10.12 -4.99 46.68
N LYS A 37 -10.30 -5.68 45.55
CA LYS A 37 -10.34 -7.15 45.51
C LYS A 37 -8.99 -7.82 45.80
N SER A 38 -7.88 -7.11 45.59
CA SER A 38 -6.55 -7.66 45.86
C SER A 38 -6.29 -7.89 47.35
N GLY A 39 -6.95 -7.12 48.23
CA GLY A 39 -6.67 -7.13 49.68
C GLY A 39 -5.26 -6.64 50.04
N VAL A 40 -4.50 -6.12 49.08
CA VAL A 40 -3.12 -5.71 49.25
C VAL A 40 -3.06 -4.25 49.73
N ASN A 41 -2.18 -3.95 50.69
CA ASN A 41 -1.96 -2.59 51.17
C ASN A 41 -1.26 -1.73 50.10
N TYR A 42 -2.04 -0.93 49.38
CA TYR A 42 -1.57 -0.03 48.32
C TYR A 42 -0.80 1.20 48.82
N ASN A 43 -0.75 1.46 50.13
CA ASN A 43 0.06 2.54 50.70
C ASN A 43 1.53 2.15 50.84
N HIS A 44 1.87 0.87 50.68
CA HIS A 44 3.25 0.38 50.66
C HIS A 44 3.73 0.14 49.22
N GLN A 45 4.99 0.44 48.93
CA GLN A 45 5.55 0.32 47.58
C GLN A 45 5.42 -1.10 47.02
N ASP A 46 5.68 -2.12 47.85
CA ASP A 46 5.56 -3.52 47.44
C ASP A 46 4.12 -3.94 47.17
N GLY A 47 3.17 -3.37 47.93
CA GLY A 47 1.76 -3.60 47.69
C GLY A 47 1.30 -3.00 46.37
N LEU A 48 1.75 -1.78 46.06
CA LEU A 48 1.49 -1.13 44.77
C LEU A 48 2.12 -1.92 43.61
N LYS A 49 3.36 -2.41 43.75
CA LYS A 49 4.00 -3.29 42.76
C LYS A 49 3.20 -4.57 42.52
N SER A 50 2.69 -5.19 43.59
CA SER A 50 1.85 -6.40 43.49
C SER A 50 0.55 -6.12 42.73
N ILE A 51 -0.12 -5.00 43.04
CA ILE A 51 -1.33 -4.56 42.32
C ILE A 51 -1.04 -4.32 40.84
N ILE A 52 0.04 -3.60 40.52
CA ILE A 52 0.45 -3.34 39.13
C ILE A 52 0.74 -4.65 38.38
N ARG A 53 1.36 -5.64 39.06
CA ARG A 53 1.60 -6.96 38.48
C ARG A 53 0.28 -7.67 38.13
N VAL A 54 -0.68 -7.71 39.05
CA VAL A 54 -2.00 -8.32 38.82
C VAL A 54 -2.74 -7.65 37.65
N ILE A 55 -2.68 -6.32 37.57
CA ILE A 55 -3.31 -5.57 36.46
C ILE A 55 -2.63 -5.92 35.13
N ASN A 56 -1.30 -5.99 35.09
CA ASN A 56 -0.57 -6.40 33.87
C ASN A 56 -0.89 -7.85 33.47
N GLU A 57 -1.00 -8.79 34.41
CA GLU A 57 -1.36 -10.19 34.11
C GLU A 57 -2.76 -10.28 33.50
N LYS A 58 -3.74 -9.57 34.07
CA LYS A 58 -5.10 -9.49 33.51
C LYS A 58 -5.12 -8.87 32.12
N LEU A 59 -4.31 -7.83 31.90
CA LEU A 59 -4.17 -7.19 30.61
C LEU A 59 -3.58 -8.15 29.56
N ASN A 60 -2.53 -8.88 29.91
CA ASN A 60 -1.90 -9.85 29.02
C ASN A 60 -2.87 -10.99 28.67
N HIS A 61 -3.62 -11.48 29.65
CA HIS A 61 -4.65 -12.49 29.42
C HIS A 61 -5.75 -11.97 28.47
N PHE A 62 -6.19 -10.72 28.66
CA PHE A 62 -7.17 -10.08 27.77
C PHE A 62 -6.64 -9.94 26.33
N LYS A 63 -5.40 -9.46 26.15
CA LYS A 63 -4.74 -9.38 24.83
C LYS A 63 -4.68 -10.76 24.16
N LEU A 64 -4.32 -11.80 24.92
CA LEU A 64 -4.22 -13.17 24.42
C LEU A 64 -5.60 -13.71 23.98
N ASN A 65 -6.67 -13.39 24.70
CA ASN A 65 -8.03 -13.78 24.32
C ASN A 65 -8.54 -13.03 23.09
N ILE A 66 -8.30 -11.71 22.99
CA ILE A 66 -8.63 -10.96 21.76
C ILE A 66 -7.90 -11.57 20.56
N ASN A 67 -6.61 -11.89 20.72
CA ASN A 67 -5.82 -12.48 19.65
C ASN A 67 -6.38 -13.86 19.24
N LYS A 68 -6.79 -14.70 20.19
CA LYS A 68 -7.45 -15.98 19.90
C LYS A 68 -8.77 -15.80 19.16
N ASP A 69 -9.63 -14.89 19.61
CA ASP A 69 -10.92 -14.61 18.98
C ASP A 69 -10.73 -14.05 17.55
N ARG A 70 -9.70 -13.24 17.35
CA ARG A 70 -9.31 -12.72 16.02
C ARG A 70 -8.79 -13.84 15.11
N GLN A 71 -7.95 -14.73 15.61
CA GLN A 71 -7.46 -15.89 14.86
C GLN A 71 -8.58 -16.85 14.45
N GLN A 72 -9.55 -17.11 15.34
CA GLN A 72 -10.73 -17.92 15.03
C GLN A 72 -11.62 -17.28 13.96
N LYS A 73 -11.60 -15.94 13.83
CA LYS A 73 -12.30 -15.18 12.79
C LYS A 73 -11.48 -15.01 11.51
N GLY A 74 -10.34 -15.70 11.36
CA GLY A 74 -9.49 -15.62 10.18
C GLY A 74 -8.65 -14.33 10.09
N ILE A 75 -8.60 -13.53 11.16
CA ILE A 75 -7.74 -12.35 11.26
C ILE A 75 -6.39 -12.81 11.81
N ILE A 76 -5.40 -12.96 10.93
CA ILE A 76 -4.04 -13.32 11.30
C ILE A 76 -3.28 -12.04 11.64
N ASP A 77 -3.13 -11.75 12.93
CA ASP A 77 -2.08 -10.87 13.45
C ASP A 77 -1.42 -11.54 14.66
N PHE A 78 -0.10 -11.74 14.59
CA PHE A 78 0.70 -12.17 15.73
C PHE A 78 1.69 -11.07 16.10
N THR A 79 1.62 -10.64 17.36
CA THR A 79 2.79 -10.60 18.23
C THR A 79 2.34 -10.92 19.66
N LEU A 80 2.77 -12.08 20.17
CA LEU A 80 2.79 -12.39 21.60
C LEU A 80 4.20 -12.10 22.12
N ASP A 81 4.29 -11.59 23.34
CA ASP A 81 5.57 -11.44 24.04
C ASP A 81 6.28 -12.80 24.12
N SER A 82 7.56 -12.80 23.74
CA SER A 82 8.51 -13.91 23.84
C SER A 82 8.52 -14.64 25.19
N ARG A 83 8.04 -14.00 26.27
CA ARG A 83 7.99 -14.57 27.62
C ARG A 83 6.82 -15.53 27.90
N SER A 84 5.87 -15.66 26.97
CA SER A 84 4.65 -16.45 27.19
C SER A 84 4.59 -17.78 26.41
N GLN A 85 5.64 -18.15 25.67
CA GLN A 85 5.66 -19.42 24.96
C GLN A 85 6.07 -20.57 25.88
N VAL A 86 5.07 -21.32 26.38
CA VAL A 86 5.29 -22.65 26.94
C VAL A 86 5.63 -23.59 25.79
N HIS A 87 6.80 -24.21 25.86
CA HIS A 87 7.36 -25.08 24.83
C HIS A 87 6.62 -26.42 24.80
N ASN A 88 5.55 -26.52 24.01
CA ASN A 88 4.98 -27.82 23.66
C ASN A 88 5.62 -28.29 22.36
N GLN A 89 6.23 -29.47 22.39
CA GLN A 89 6.80 -30.10 21.21
C GLN A 89 5.71 -30.41 20.17
N PRO A 90 5.97 -30.17 18.87
CA PRO A 90 5.00 -30.46 17.83
C PRO A 90 4.83 -31.98 17.66
N VAL A 91 3.58 -32.43 17.67
CA VAL A 91 3.21 -33.80 17.30
C VAL A 91 3.50 -34.00 15.80
N PRO A 92 4.16 -35.11 15.39
CA PRO A 92 4.44 -35.36 13.98
C PRO A 92 3.15 -35.51 13.17
N GLN A 93 3.00 -34.73 12.10
CA GLN A 93 1.90 -34.88 11.15
C GLN A 93 2.12 -36.16 10.33
N GLN A 94 1.14 -37.07 10.38
CA GLN A 94 1.13 -38.27 9.54
C GLN A 94 0.84 -37.89 8.09
N ALA A 95 1.61 -38.45 7.16
CA ALA A 95 1.46 -38.22 5.73
C ALA A 95 0.10 -38.72 5.22
N LEU A 96 -0.57 -37.87 4.44
CA LEU A 96 -1.84 -38.18 3.78
C LEU A 96 -1.60 -39.23 2.69
N VAL A 97 -1.98 -40.48 2.95
CA VAL A 97 -1.95 -41.56 1.94
C VAL A 97 -3.16 -41.37 1.01
N ILE A 98 -2.90 -40.99 -0.24
CA ILE A 98 -3.92 -40.94 -1.28
C ILE A 98 -4.21 -42.38 -1.74
N ALA A 99 -5.42 -42.87 -1.46
CA ALA A 99 -5.90 -44.15 -1.98
C ALA A 99 -6.26 -44.01 -3.47
N THR A 100 -5.56 -44.74 -4.33
CA THR A 100 -5.96 -44.96 -5.73
C THR A 100 -6.95 -46.11 -5.80
N HIS A 101 -8.17 -45.85 -6.29
CA HIS A 101 -9.10 -46.88 -6.73
C HIS A 101 -9.58 -46.65 -8.17
N PRO A 102 -9.94 -47.73 -8.90
CA PRO A 102 -9.74 -47.82 -10.33
C PRO A 102 -10.93 -47.35 -11.17
N LYS A 103 -10.60 -47.12 -12.45
CA LYS A 103 -11.43 -46.70 -13.57
C LYS A 103 -12.78 -47.43 -13.66
N SER A 104 -13.84 -46.64 -13.83
CA SER A 104 -15.06 -47.05 -14.52
C SER A 104 -15.31 -46.10 -15.68
N ASN A 105 -15.32 -46.65 -16.90
CA ASN A 105 -15.78 -46.00 -18.11
C ASN A 105 -17.22 -45.52 -17.95
N ASN A 106 -17.53 -44.32 -18.43
CA ASN A 106 -18.67 -44.12 -19.31
C ASN A 106 -18.55 -42.78 -20.05
N ASN A 107 -18.65 -42.89 -21.37
CA ASN A 107 -18.76 -41.81 -22.33
C ASN A 107 -20.00 -40.96 -22.05
N LEU A 108 -19.86 -39.64 -22.06
CA LEU A 108 -20.85 -38.78 -22.72
C LEU A 108 -20.23 -37.41 -23.04
N ASN A 109 -20.28 -37.10 -24.33
CA ASN A 109 -19.94 -35.83 -24.96
C ASN A 109 -20.68 -34.65 -24.30
N GLN A 110 -19.99 -33.51 -24.14
CA GLN A 110 -20.35 -32.25 -24.80
C GLN A 110 -19.37 -31.11 -24.48
N SER A 111 -18.66 -30.70 -25.53
CA SER A 111 -18.43 -29.30 -25.94
C SER A 111 -17.84 -28.31 -24.93
N ARG A 112 -16.50 -28.27 -24.85
CA ARG A 112 -15.74 -27.06 -24.50
C ARG A 112 -15.22 -26.43 -25.80
N ARG A 113 -15.74 -25.25 -26.16
CA ARG A 113 -15.18 -24.41 -27.22
C ARG A 113 -13.92 -23.73 -26.67
N GLU A 114 -12.77 -24.10 -27.19
CA GLU A 114 -11.53 -23.32 -27.07
C GLU A 114 -11.50 -22.29 -28.20
N PHE A 115 -11.44 -21.01 -27.85
CA PHE A 115 -11.18 -19.93 -28.81
C PHE A 115 -9.68 -19.90 -29.08
N ILE A 116 -9.29 -20.40 -30.26
CA ILE A 116 -8.00 -20.12 -30.87
C ILE A 116 -8.11 -18.75 -31.53
N ASN A 117 -7.18 -17.86 -31.18
CA ASN A 117 -6.98 -16.54 -31.74
C ASN A 117 -6.14 -16.66 -33.03
N PRO A 118 -6.65 -16.31 -34.23
CA PRO A 118 -5.81 -16.16 -35.41
C PRO A 118 -5.46 -14.68 -35.65
N ASN A 119 -4.16 -14.38 -35.68
CA ASN A 119 -3.65 -13.12 -36.19
C ASN A 119 -4.11 -12.88 -37.64
N PRO A 120 -4.43 -11.64 -38.04
CA PRO A 120 -4.91 -11.35 -39.38
C PRO A 120 -3.77 -11.40 -40.42
N VAL A 121 -4.05 -12.11 -41.51
CA VAL A 121 -3.27 -12.11 -42.76
C VAL A 121 -3.61 -10.85 -43.55
N ILE A 122 -2.57 -10.12 -43.95
CA ILE A 122 -2.62 -8.97 -44.85
C ILE A 122 -2.81 -9.50 -46.29
N ILE A 123 -3.89 -9.07 -46.96
CA ILE A 123 -4.09 -9.24 -48.40
C ILE A 123 -3.66 -7.93 -49.05
N ASN A 124 -2.55 -7.94 -49.79
CA ASN A 124 -2.22 -6.91 -50.78
C ASN A 124 -2.18 -7.59 -52.15
N ASP A 125 -3.10 -7.15 -52.99
CA ASP A 125 -3.22 -7.53 -54.39
C ASP A 125 -2.42 -6.55 -55.26
N GLN A 126 -1.80 -7.11 -56.30
CA GLN A 126 -1.21 -6.47 -57.49
C GLN A 126 0.19 -5.83 -57.41
N GLY A 127 1.14 -6.52 -58.05
CA GLY A 127 1.77 -5.93 -59.23
C GLY A 127 3.29 -5.74 -59.19
N ASN A 128 3.97 -6.58 -59.98
CA ASN A 128 5.28 -6.39 -60.60
C ASN A 128 6.58 -6.79 -59.88
N GLN A 129 7.43 -7.32 -60.74
CA GLN A 129 8.58 -8.19 -60.52
C GLN A 129 9.85 -7.42 -60.13
N ASN A 130 10.68 -8.01 -59.27
CA ASN A 130 11.97 -8.60 -59.66
C ASN A 130 12.81 -8.96 -58.42
N HIS A 131 13.60 -10.02 -58.58
CA HIS A 131 14.66 -10.48 -57.68
C HIS A 131 15.55 -9.33 -57.16
N ILE A 132 16.08 -9.47 -55.93
CA ILE A 132 17.53 -9.47 -55.66
C ILE A 132 17.86 -9.94 -54.22
N GLN A 133 18.87 -10.80 -54.22
CA GLN A 133 19.76 -11.37 -53.21
C GLN A 133 19.92 -10.68 -51.83
N LEU A 134 19.99 -11.58 -50.84
CA LEU A 134 20.61 -11.45 -49.52
C LEU A 134 22.10 -11.11 -49.66
N ASN A 135 22.59 -10.03 -49.02
CA ASN A 135 23.99 -9.93 -48.57
C ASN A 135 24.21 -8.82 -47.52
N GLN A 136 24.77 -9.27 -46.39
CA GLN A 136 25.92 -8.71 -45.65
C GLN A 136 25.85 -7.23 -45.17
N LEU A 137 25.76 -7.08 -43.85
CA LEU A 137 26.18 -5.87 -43.14
C LEU A 137 27.70 -5.73 -43.21
N THR A 138 28.16 -4.63 -43.80
CA THR A 138 29.53 -4.11 -43.62
C THR A 138 29.50 -2.85 -42.76
N THR A 139 30.34 -2.87 -41.73
CA THR A 139 30.80 -1.73 -40.95
C THR A 139 31.62 -0.77 -41.81
N HIS A 140 31.47 0.54 -41.57
CA HIS A 140 32.42 1.53 -42.08
C HIS A 140 32.81 2.53 -41.00
N ASN A 141 34.13 2.54 -40.76
CA ASN A 141 34.88 3.49 -39.96
C ASN A 141 34.86 4.87 -40.62
N GLN A 142 34.95 5.93 -39.81
CA GLN A 142 35.53 7.20 -40.24
C GLN A 142 36.56 7.69 -39.24
N GLU A 143 37.58 8.33 -39.80
CA GLU A 143 38.94 8.47 -39.32
C GLU A 143 39.18 9.68 -38.39
N ILE A 144 40.29 9.58 -37.68
CA ILE A 144 40.91 10.57 -36.78
C ILE A 144 41.81 11.51 -37.57
N PRO A 145 42.07 12.74 -37.08
CA PRO A 145 43.38 13.39 -37.28
C PRO A 145 44.19 13.54 -35.96
N THR A 146 45.45 13.15 -36.07
CA THR A 146 46.63 13.31 -35.17
C THR A 146 46.94 14.78 -34.81
N HIS A 147 47.72 15.23 -33.81
CA HIS A 147 48.85 14.75 -32.99
C HIS A 147 49.07 15.76 -31.82
N GLN A 148 49.54 15.34 -30.63
CA GLN A 148 50.72 15.89 -29.91
C GLN A 148 50.95 15.24 -28.51
N SER A 149 52.22 14.94 -28.24
CA SER A 149 52.93 14.20 -27.16
C SER A 149 53.11 14.98 -25.83
N PHE A 150 53.20 14.43 -24.61
CA PHE A 150 54.21 13.57 -23.91
C PHE A 150 53.73 13.36 -22.42
N PRO A 151 54.43 12.69 -21.47
CA PRO A 151 55.18 11.43 -21.47
C PRO A 151 54.76 10.45 -20.32
N ALA A 152 55.39 9.27 -20.31
CA ALA A 152 55.18 8.10 -19.46
C ALA A 152 55.66 8.21 -17.99
N ASN A 153 54.93 7.59 -17.05
CA ASN A 153 55.33 6.44 -16.18
C ASN A 153 54.21 6.19 -15.14
N PRO A 154 53.84 4.93 -14.82
CA PRO A 154 54.39 4.38 -13.58
C PRO A 154 54.72 2.87 -13.65
N LYS A 155 55.91 2.57 -13.12
CA LYS A 155 56.43 1.32 -12.57
C LYS A 155 55.45 0.14 -12.47
N GLU A 156 55.75 -0.90 -13.24
CA GLU A 156 55.35 -2.27 -13.00
C GLU A 156 55.84 -2.76 -11.63
N LEU A 157 54.93 -3.31 -10.82
CA LEU A 157 55.29 -4.26 -9.75
C LEU A 157 54.88 -5.66 -10.20
N ASN A 158 55.90 -6.50 -10.35
CA ASN A 158 55.85 -7.86 -10.84
C ASN A 158 55.29 -8.78 -9.74
N LEU A 159 54.16 -9.46 -10.01
CA LEU A 159 53.48 -10.34 -9.05
C LEU A 159 53.65 -11.83 -9.38
N SER A 160 54.76 -12.22 -10.03
CA SER A 160 55.01 -13.60 -10.45
C SER A 160 55.60 -14.51 -9.36
N SER A 161 55.39 -14.25 -8.07
CA SER A 161 56.03 -15.01 -6.98
C SER A 161 55.10 -15.55 -5.88
N LEU A 162 53.82 -15.76 -6.15
CA LEU A 162 52.92 -16.46 -5.23
C LEU A 162 52.13 -17.56 -5.95
N GLN A 163 52.84 -18.56 -6.47
CA GLN A 163 52.26 -19.86 -6.79
C GLN A 163 52.37 -20.76 -5.55
N ASN A 164 51.33 -20.71 -4.71
CA ASN A 164 50.93 -21.84 -3.90
C ASN A 164 49.48 -22.17 -4.29
N PRO A 165 49.10 -23.45 -4.44
CA PRO A 165 47.73 -23.82 -4.74
C PRO A 165 46.89 -23.49 -3.50
N ILE A 166 46.02 -22.49 -3.63
CA ILE A 166 44.94 -22.27 -2.66
C ILE A 166 43.87 -23.30 -3.01
N GLU A 167 43.65 -24.25 -2.11
CA GLU A 167 42.48 -25.12 -2.14
C GLU A 167 41.22 -24.23 -2.26
N GLU A 168 40.40 -24.47 -3.28
CA GLU A 168 39.07 -23.86 -3.38
C GLU A 168 38.21 -24.33 -2.20
N ASN A 169 38.29 -23.60 -1.09
CA ASN A 169 37.23 -23.59 -0.11
C ASN A 169 36.01 -22.91 -0.76
N ASN A 170 35.10 -23.73 -1.28
CA ASN A 170 33.73 -23.35 -1.62
C ASN A 170 32.95 -22.98 -0.35
N GLN A 171 33.37 -21.93 0.34
CA GLN A 171 32.55 -21.21 1.29
C GLN A 171 31.99 -20.01 0.56
N THR A 172 30.77 -20.18 0.04
CA THR A 172 29.87 -19.04 -0.13
C THR A 172 29.86 -18.29 1.20
N ASP A 173 30.42 -17.08 1.23
CA ASP A 173 30.27 -16.11 2.32
C ASP A 173 28.80 -15.67 2.41
N HIS A 174 27.92 -16.61 2.70
CA HIS A 174 26.67 -16.30 3.35
C HIS A 174 27.06 -15.87 4.75
N PHE A 175 27.08 -14.57 4.98
CA PHE A 175 27.09 -13.97 6.31
C PHE A 175 25.80 -14.41 7.03
N ILE A 176 25.78 -15.65 7.53
CA ILE A 176 24.67 -16.17 8.32
C ILE A 176 24.85 -15.55 9.70
N LEU A 177 24.09 -14.49 9.96
CA LEU A 177 23.99 -13.92 11.31
C LEU A 177 23.72 -15.06 12.29
N THR A 178 24.60 -15.18 13.29
CA THR A 178 24.43 -16.13 14.40
C THR A 178 23.10 -15.86 15.11
N ALA A 179 22.53 -16.85 15.80
CA ALA A 179 21.27 -16.67 16.54
C ALA A 179 21.32 -15.48 17.52
N ASN A 180 22.48 -15.19 18.09
CA ASN A 180 22.71 -14.05 18.97
C ASN A 180 22.77 -12.70 18.22
N GLN A 181 23.30 -12.68 16.99
CA GLN A 181 23.29 -11.47 16.15
C GLN A 181 21.92 -11.17 15.55
N ARG A 182 21.09 -12.19 15.28
CA ARG A 182 19.68 -11.99 14.87
C ARG A 182 18.85 -11.34 15.97
N ASN A 183 19.19 -11.58 17.24
CA ASN A 183 18.52 -10.96 18.39
C ASN A 183 18.82 -9.46 18.57
N LEU A 184 19.80 -8.91 17.85
CA LEU A 184 20.13 -7.48 17.92
C LEU A 184 19.21 -6.63 17.06
N LEU A 185 18.55 -7.21 16.05
CA LEU A 185 17.65 -6.50 15.14
C LEU A 185 16.22 -6.96 15.39
N LYS A 186 15.38 -6.06 15.91
CA LYS A 186 13.94 -6.30 16.03
C LYS A 186 13.18 -5.52 14.98
N GLU A 187 12.29 -6.21 14.29
CA GLU A 187 11.31 -5.56 13.41
C GLU A 187 10.28 -4.86 14.28
N GLN A 188 10.22 -3.54 14.15
CA GLN A 188 9.20 -2.71 14.76
C GLN A 188 8.23 -2.27 13.68
N ASN A 189 6.98 -2.71 13.82
CA ASN A 189 5.88 -2.25 12.98
C ASN A 189 5.27 -1.00 13.60
N LYS A 190 5.19 0.07 12.81
CA LYS A 190 4.55 1.33 13.20
C LYS A 190 3.47 1.68 12.18
N VAL A 191 2.25 1.92 12.66
CA VAL A 191 1.20 2.50 11.82
C VAL A 191 1.55 3.97 11.56
N ALA A 192 1.64 4.34 10.29
CA ALA A 192 1.91 5.68 9.83
C ALA A 192 0.72 6.21 9.03
N ILE A 193 0.45 7.50 9.18
CA ILE A 193 -0.59 8.22 8.46
C ILE A 193 0.08 9.32 7.62
N ARG A 194 -0.33 9.45 6.36
CA ARG A 194 0.09 10.52 5.46
C ARG A 194 -1.10 11.07 4.68
N TYR A 195 -1.03 12.36 4.34
CA TYR A 195 -2.00 12.99 3.46
C TYR A 195 -1.41 13.14 2.07
N LEU A 196 -2.15 12.72 1.05
CA LEU A 196 -1.82 12.92 -0.34
C LEU A 196 -2.75 13.98 -0.89
N VAL A 197 -2.18 14.99 -1.52
CA VAL A 197 -2.93 16.02 -2.25
C VAL A 197 -2.65 15.80 -3.72
N ILE A 198 -3.71 15.58 -4.48
CA ILE A 198 -3.65 15.40 -5.93
C ILE A 198 -4.34 16.60 -6.56
N ASP A 199 -3.63 17.29 -7.43
CA ASP A 199 -4.13 18.44 -8.18
C ASP A 199 -4.13 18.09 -9.67
N SER A 200 -5.28 18.24 -10.31
CA SER A 200 -5.43 17.97 -11.74
C SER A 200 -4.47 18.76 -12.61
N LYS A 201 -3.97 19.93 -12.19
CA LYS A 201 -3.00 20.71 -12.99
C LYS A 201 -1.65 20.00 -13.14
N ASP A 202 -1.35 19.06 -12.25
CA ASP A 202 -0.08 18.34 -12.24
C ASP A 202 -0.12 17.10 -13.13
N ARG A 203 -1.28 16.69 -13.65
CA ARG A 203 -1.42 15.50 -14.53
C ARG A 203 -0.46 15.52 -15.73
N ASP A 204 -0.15 14.34 -16.27
CA ASP A 204 0.56 14.24 -17.54
C ASP A 204 -0.41 14.56 -18.69
N PHE A 205 -0.33 15.79 -19.22
CA PHE A 205 -1.19 16.27 -20.30
C PHE A 205 -1.04 15.51 -21.62
N ASN A 206 0.09 14.82 -21.84
CA ASN A 206 0.29 14.03 -23.05
C ASN A 206 -0.49 12.72 -23.00
N MET A 207 -0.66 12.16 -21.79
CA MET A 207 -1.38 10.91 -21.59
C MET A 207 -2.86 11.14 -21.23
N SER A 208 -3.13 12.15 -20.43
CA SER A 208 -4.44 12.45 -19.85
C SER A 208 -4.71 13.94 -19.99
N PRO A 209 -5.09 14.40 -21.19
CA PRO A 209 -5.42 15.80 -21.40
C PRO A 209 -6.59 16.17 -20.49
N TYR A 210 -7.70 15.45 -20.53
CA TYR A 210 -8.88 15.83 -19.75
C TYR A 210 -8.72 15.63 -18.24
N PRO A 211 -9.26 16.55 -17.42
CA PRO A 211 -9.21 16.45 -15.96
C PRO A 211 -10.26 15.49 -15.37
N ASN A 212 -11.10 14.85 -16.20
CA ASN A 212 -12.11 13.89 -15.76
C ASN A 212 -11.59 12.46 -15.59
N ALA A 213 -10.47 12.12 -16.21
CA ALA A 213 -9.82 10.82 -16.12
C ALA A 213 -8.31 10.97 -16.27
N TYR A 214 -7.54 10.70 -15.21
CA TYR A 214 -6.09 10.82 -15.24
C TYR A 214 -5.40 9.92 -14.22
N THR A 215 -4.12 9.62 -14.47
CA THR A 215 -3.29 8.81 -13.57
C THR A 215 -2.19 9.66 -12.92
N ILE A 216 -2.04 9.54 -11.60
CA ILE A 216 -0.90 10.05 -10.85
C ILE A 216 -0.02 8.88 -10.45
N LYS A 217 1.27 8.93 -10.82
CA LYS A 217 2.24 7.87 -10.51
C LYS A 217 2.90 8.11 -9.17
N PHE A 218 3.21 7.06 -8.44
CA PHE A 218 3.94 7.11 -7.19
C PHE A 218 5.36 6.59 -7.42
N SER A 219 6.30 7.06 -6.61
CA SER A 219 7.75 7.03 -6.83
C SER A 219 8.24 7.93 -7.96
N PRO A 220 9.45 8.48 -7.82
CA PRO A 220 10.06 9.23 -8.88
C PRO A 220 10.27 8.25 -10.03
N PRO A 221 9.74 8.52 -11.24
CA PRO A 221 10.29 7.84 -12.39
C PRO A 221 11.80 8.14 -12.42
N THR A 222 12.63 7.22 -12.88
CA THR A 222 14.04 7.53 -13.16
C THR A 222 14.08 8.74 -14.08
N PHE A 223 14.35 9.92 -13.52
CA PHE A 223 14.43 11.16 -14.27
C PHE A 223 15.76 11.16 -15.00
N SER A 224 15.71 11.20 -16.32
CA SER A 224 16.87 11.71 -17.07
C SER A 224 16.94 13.23 -16.82
N ASN A 225 18.13 13.84 -16.91
CA ASN A 225 18.31 15.28 -16.71
C ASN A 225 17.49 16.15 -17.70
N THR A 226 16.85 15.55 -18.69
CA THR A 226 15.98 16.19 -19.70
C THR A 226 14.48 15.98 -19.44
N ASP A 227 14.12 15.31 -18.34
CA ASP A 227 12.77 14.81 -18.12
C ASP A 227 11.94 15.76 -17.26
N SER A 228 11.04 16.51 -17.89
CA SER A 228 10.13 17.47 -17.23
C SER A 228 8.75 16.88 -16.94
N ARG A 229 8.65 15.58 -16.68
CA ARG A 229 7.36 14.91 -16.40
C ARG A 229 6.72 15.44 -15.12
N SER A 230 5.50 15.97 -15.24
CA SER A 230 4.62 16.31 -14.13
C SER A 230 3.76 15.11 -13.72
N GLY A 231 3.16 15.15 -12.52
CA GLY A 231 2.09 14.20 -12.16
C GLY A 231 2.56 12.97 -11.42
N PHE A 232 3.51 13.16 -10.51
CA PHE A 232 3.99 12.10 -9.63
C PHE A 232 4.04 12.53 -8.17
N ILE A 233 3.98 11.52 -7.30
CA ILE A 233 4.25 11.64 -5.87
C ILE A 233 5.58 10.91 -5.62
N ASP A 234 6.56 11.61 -5.05
CA ASP A 234 7.92 11.11 -4.79
C ASP A 234 7.99 10.13 -3.60
N ARG A 235 7.15 9.09 -3.65
CA ARG A 235 7.03 8.03 -2.65
C ARG A 235 6.15 6.91 -3.15
N THR A 236 6.59 5.66 -3.04
CA THR A 236 5.70 4.49 -3.07
C THR A 236 5.20 4.16 -1.67
N PHE A 237 3.95 3.74 -1.56
CA PHE A 237 3.38 3.28 -0.30
C PHE A 237 3.26 1.76 -0.30
N HIS A 238 4.02 1.11 0.56
CA HIS A 238 3.93 -0.33 0.81
C HIS A 238 3.12 -0.61 2.07
N ASN A 239 2.53 -1.80 2.15
CA ASN A 239 1.71 -2.23 3.29
C ASN A 239 0.59 -1.24 3.63
N VAL A 240 -0.09 -0.72 2.60
CA VAL A 240 -1.24 0.16 2.75
C VAL A 240 -2.38 -0.63 3.36
N GLU A 241 -2.87 -0.16 4.49
CA GLU A 241 -3.99 -0.72 5.24
C GLU A 241 -5.30 -0.07 4.82
N SER A 242 -5.31 1.24 4.64
CA SER A 242 -6.49 1.96 4.17
C SER A 242 -6.14 3.26 3.45
N ILE A 243 -7.06 3.70 2.61
CA ILE A 243 -7.06 5.02 1.99
C ILE A 243 -8.44 5.64 2.15
N GLU A 244 -8.48 6.89 2.59
CA GLU A 244 -9.70 7.65 2.85
C GLU A 244 -9.70 8.91 1.98
N LEU A 245 -10.76 9.16 1.21
CA LEU A 245 -10.97 10.46 0.57
C LEU A 245 -11.54 11.44 1.60
N VAL A 246 -10.75 12.45 1.95
CA VAL A 246 -11.10 13.43 2.99
C VAL A 246 -11.78 14.65 2.38
N LYS A 247 -11.31 15.08 1.20
CA LYS A 247 -11.79 16.30 0.55
C LYS A 247 -11.69 16.18 -0.96
N CYS A 248 -12.68 16.70 -1.65
CA CYS A 248 -12.65 16.90 -3.08
C CYS A 248 -13.10 18.33 -3.42
N GLY A 249 -12.42 18.98 -4.36
CA GLY A 249 -12.87 20.24 -4.94
C GLY A 249 -12.96 20.11 -6.45
N LEU A 250 -14.10 20.52 -7.01
CA LEU A 250 -14.35 20.55 -8.44
C LEU A 250 -14.61 21.99 -8.88
N MET A 251 -14.00 22.43 -9.97
CA MET A 251 -14.33 23.72 -10.58
C MET A 251 -15.81 23.74 -10.93
N ASN A 252 -16.48 24.84 -10.59
CA ASN A 252 -17.85 25.05 -11.04
C ASN A 252 -17.81 25.44 -12.52
N THR A 253 -18.39 24.58 -13.37
CA THR A 253 -18.37 24.69 -14.83
C THR A 253 -19.76 24.91 -15.41
N SER A 254 -20.73 25.25 -14.55
CA SER A 254 -22.14 25.45 -14.91
C SER A 254 -22.36 26.52 -15.99
N ASP A 255 -21.41 27.42 -16.19
CA ASP A 255 -21.42 28.49 -17.19
C ASP A 255 -20.90 28.05 -18.57
N LEU A 256 -20.30 26.86 -18.68
CA LEU A 256 -19.81 26.30 -19.94
C LEU A 256 -20.89 25.44 -20.59
N GLU A 257 -21.27 25.72 -21.85
CA GLU A 257 -22.37 25.04 -22.54
C GLU A 257 -22.19 23.53 -22.69
N ASP A 258 -20.95 23.05 -22.74
CA ASP A 258 -20.63 21.63 -22.94
C ASP A 258 -20.31 20.88 -21.64
N ALA A 259 -20.30 21.56 -20.49
CA ALA A 259 -20.04 20.92 -19.20
C ALA A 259 -21.25 20.12 -18.69
N SER A 260 -20.99 19.03 -17.96
CA SER A 260 -22.03 18.15 -17.44
C SER A 260 -22.92 18.79 -16.37
N ASP A 261 -22.48 19.88 -15.74
CA ASP A 261 -23.27 20.65 -14.79
C ASP A 261 -23.97 21.86 -15.40
N ASN A 262 -23.95 22.00 -16.74
CA ASN A 262 -24.70 23.03 -17.44
C ASN A 262 -26.18 22.65 -17.57
N THR A 263 -27.07 23.58 -17.23
CA THR A 263 -28.54 23.53 -17.40
C THR A 263 -29.28 22.41 -16.63
N ASN A 264 -28.68 21.24 -16.41
CA ASN A 264 -29.25 20.14 -15.63
C ASN A 264 -28.14 19.37 -14.88
N PRO A 265 -27.67 19.88 -13.73
CA PRO A 265 -26.59 19.25 -12.99
C PRO A 265 -26.97 17.84 -12.52
N PRO A 266 -26.01 16.89 -12.54
CA PRO A 266 -26.29 15.52 -12.13
C PRO A 266 -26.64 15.46 -10.64
N ALA A 267 -27.48 14.49 -10.27
CA ALA A 267 -27.87 14.28 -8.87
C ALA A 267 -26.68 13.98 -7.95
N TYR A 268 -25.65 13.32 -8.48
CA TYR A 268 -24.38 13.07 -7.81
C TYR A 268 -23.27 12.85 -8.83
N ILE A 269 -22.02 12.97 -8.38
CA ILE A 269 -20.82 12.59 -9.12
C ILE A 269 -20.16 11.44 -8.37
N SER A 270 -19.82 10.36 -9.05
CA SER A 270 -19.08 9.24 -8.46
C SER A 270 -17.59 9.34 -8.77
N ILE A 271 -16.75 8.97 -7.81
CA ILE A 271 -15.30 8.82 -8.01
C ILE A 271 -14.97 7.33 -8.10
N GLU A 272 -14.31 6.95 -9.19
CA GLU A 272 -13.70 5.64 -9.37
C GLU A 272 -12.18 5.78 -9.32
N ILE A 273 -11.53 4.82 -8.66
CA ILE A 273 -10.08 4.69 -8.67
C ILE A 273 -9.73 3.23 -8.95
N ASP A 274 -9.09 2.98 -10.10
CA ASP A 274 -8.92 1.62 -10.64
C ASP A 274 -8.09 0.70 -9.71
N GLU A 275 -7.13 1.28 -8.99
CA GLU A 275 -6.26 0.54 -8.07
C GLU A 275 -6.94 0.20 -6.73
N LEU A 276 -8.13 0.75 -6.45
CA LEU A 276 -8.85 0.55 -5.20
C LEU A 276 -10.03 -0.39 -5.40
N GLN A 277 -10.34 -1.18 -4.36
CA GLN A 277 -11.50 -2.06 -4.38
C GLN A 277 -12.80 -1.27 -4.19
N THR A 278 -13.85 -1.69 -4.88
CA THR A 278 -15.19 -1.12 -4.71
C THR A 278 -15.72 -1.31 -3.28
N GLN A 279 -16.47 -0.32 -2.81
CA GLN A 279 -17.15 -0.35 -1.50
C GLN A 279 -18.67 -0.38 -1.62
N HIS A 280 -19.20 -0.33 -2.85
CA HIS A 280 -20.63 -0.13 -3.09
C HIS A 280 -21.27 -1.33 -3.78
N TYR A 281 -22.40 -1.77 -3.22
CA TYR A 281 -23.32 -2.71 -3.87
C TYR A 281 -24.59 -1.95 -4.21
N SER A 282 -24.79 -1.67 -5.49
CA SER A 282 -25.89 -0.83 -5.96
C SER A 282 -26.71 -1.54 -7.04
N THR A 283 -27.99 -1.17 -7.13
CA THR A 283 -28.85 -1.51 -8.27
C THR A 283 -28.41 -0.78 -9.54
N ASN A 284 -27.72 0.35 -9.39
CA ASN A 284 -27.02 1.00 -10.47
C ASN A 284 -25.63 0.37 -10.64
N SER A 285 -25.44 -0.40 -11.70
CA SER A 285 -24.17 -1.09 -11.97
C SER A 285 -22.98 -0.13 -12.14
N ALA A 286 -23.21 1.13 -12.54
CA ALA A 286 -22.16 2.13 -12.66
C ALA A 286 -21.51 2.47 -11.31
N LEU A 287 -22.24 2.31 -10.21
CA LEU A 287 -21.73 2.57 -8.86
C LEU A 287 -20.93 1.41 -8.28
N ASN A 288 -20.97 0.22 -8.90
CA ASN A 288 -20.29 -0.95 -8.37
C ASN A 288 -18.76 -0.87 -8.52
N GLN A 289 -18.22 0.14 -9.20
CA GLN A 289 -16.77 0.42 -9.32
C GLN A 289 -16.35 1.70 -8.58
N THR A 290 -17.30 2.35 -7.90
CA THR A 290 -17.12 3.65 -7.27
C THR A 290 -16.58 3.50 -5.86
N ILE A 291 -15.61 4.34 -5.50
CA ILE A 291 -15.08 4.43 -4.13
C ILE A 291 -15.92 5.35 -3.27
N THR A 292 -16.52 6.41 -3.83
CA THR A 292 -17.37 7.34 -3.08
C THR A 292 -18.31 8.12 -4.00
N ILE A 293 -19.38 8.65 -3.42
CA ILE A 293 -20.40 9.45 -4.11
C ILE A 293 -20.33 10.88 -3.55
N LEU A 294 -20.31 11.86 -4.45
CA LEU A 294 -20.32 13.28 -4.17
C LEU A 294 -21.71 13.84 -4.48
N ASP A 295 -22.50 14.12 -3.44
CA ASP A 295 -23.91 14.54 -3.56
C ASP A 295 -24.22 15.90 -2.91
N SER A 296 -23.33 16.40 -2.05
CA SER A 296 -23.49 17.67 -1.35
C SER A 296 -22.20 18.49 -1.34
N TYR A 297 -22.30 19.77 -1.69
CA TYR A 297 -21.15 20.67 -1.76
C TYR A 297 -21.46 22.06 -1.21
N THR A 298 -20.39 22.76 -0.87
CA THR A 298 -20.39 24.20 -0.63
C THR A 298 -19.64 24.91 -1.75
N LEU A 299 -20.23 25.95 -2.33
CA LEU A 299 -19.59 26.73 -3.39
C LEU A 299 -18.68 27.79 -2.75
N GLN A 300 -17.37 27.76 -3.04
CA GLN A 300 -16.41 28.75 -2.57
C GLN A 300 -15.41 29.06 -3.70
N ASN A 301 -15.17 30.34 -3.99
CA ASN A 301 -14.21 30.79 -5.01
C ASN A 301 -14.37 30.13 -6.39
N ASN A 302 -15.62 29.89 -6.83
CA ASN A 302 -15.95 29.16 -8.06
C ASN A 302 -15.57 27.67 -8.07
N TYR A 303 -15.42 27.05 -6.90
CA TYR A 303 -15.26 25.61 -6.74
C TYR A 303 -16.38 25.02 -5.87
N LYS A 304 -16.89 23.87 -6.28
CA LYS A 304 -17.75 22.99 -5.49
C LYS A 304 -16.85 22.17 -4.57
N HIS A 305 -16.90 22.48 -3.27
CA HIS A 305 -16.16 21.76 -2.25
C HIS A 305 -17.02 20.71 -1.58
N PHE A 306 -16.58 19.45 -1.73
CA PHE A 306 -17.15 18.28 -1.10
C PHE A 306 -16.26 17.91 0.09
N ASN A 307 -16.77 18.17 1.30
CA ASN A 307 -16.11 17.74 2.53
C ASN A 307 -16.80 16.46 2.98
N LEU A 308 -16.10 15.34 2.82
CA LEU A 308 -16.63 14.04 3.22
C LEU A 308 -16.39 13.87 4.71
N LEU A 309 -17.45 13.54 5.46
CA LEU A 309 -17.31 13.19 6.87
C LEU A 309 -16.70 11.79 6.97
N TYR A 310 -15.99 11.53 8.08
CA TYR A 310 -15.42 10.21 8.34
C TYR A 310 -16.52 9.12 8.29
N ASN A 311 -16.31 8.07 7.50
CA ASN A 311 -17.27 6.99 7.18
C ASN A 311 -18.52 7.41 6.39
N ASP A 312 -18.55 8.59 5.79
CA ASP A 312 -19.63 8.96 4.87
C ASP A 312 -19.48 8.20 3.55
N VAL A 313 -20.58 7.60 3.09
CA VAL A 313 -20.75 6.90 1.79
C VAL A 313 -19.49 6.19 1.24
N GLY A 314 -18.89 5.29 2.03
CA GLY A 314 -17.79 4.45 1.56
C GLY A 314 -16.45 5.16 1.30
N SER A 315 -16.27 6.39 1.79
CA SER A 315 -15.05 7.20 1.60
C SER A 315 -13.74 6.57 2.09
N VAL A 316 -13.79 5.49 2.88
CA VAL A 316 -12.65 4.72 3.37
C VAL A 316 -12.60 3.35 2.69
N VAL A 317 -11.55 3.10 1.91
CA VAL A 317 -11.24 1.79 1.35
C VAL A 317 -10.20 1.10 2.25
N THR A 318 -10.52 -0.10 2.73
CA THR A 318 -9.63 -0.91 3.59
C THR A 318 -9.16 -2.15 2.86
N PHE A 319 -7.88 -2.50 3.02
CA PHE A 319 -7.24 -3.59 2.30
C PHE A 319 -6.89 -4.74 3.24
N ASN A 320 -7.39 -5.94 2.91
CA ASN A 320 -7.01 -7.18 3.56
C ASN A 320 -6.93 -8.31 2.51
N PRO A 321 -5.74 -8.72 2.03
CA PRO A 321 -4.41 -8.31 2.52
C PRO A 321 -4.06 -6.85 2.18
N ARG A 322 -3.09 -6.28 2.93
CA ARG A 322 -2.51 -4.95 2.67
C ARG A 322 -1.88 -4.91 1.27
N ILE A 323 -1.95 -3.77 0.60
CA ILE A 323 -1.46 -3.62 -0.78
C ILE A 323 -0.25 -2.68 -0.89
N THR A 324 0.38 -2.66 -2.06
CA THR A 324 1.30 -1.58 -2.46
C THR A 324 0.55 -0.67 -3.43
N LEU A 325 0.67 0.63 -3.23
CA LEU A 325 0.18 1.64 -4.18
C LEU A 325 1.38 2.28 -4.88
N ASP A 326 1.40 2.15 -6.21
CA ASP A 326 2.39 2.71 -7.13
C ASP A 326 1.79 3.75 -8.10
N LYS A 327 0.46 3.91 -8.11
CA LYS A 327 -0.26 4.95 -8.84
C LYS A 327 -1.72 5.03 -8.35
N LEU A 328 -2.41 6.09 -8.76
CA LEU A 328 -3.87 6.20 -8.71
C LEU A 328 -4.39 6.69 -10.06
N THR A 329 -5.31 5.94 -10.64
CA THR A 329 -6.03 6.26 -11.88
C THR A 329 -7.44 6.71 -11.50
N ILE A 330 -7.68 8.02 -11.55
CA ILE A 330 -8.86 8.68 -11.01
C ILE A 330 -9.83 8.97 -12.14
N LYS A 331 -11.12 8.66 -11.94
CA LYS A 331 -12.19 8.97 -12.89
C LYS A 331 -13.38 9.61 -12.15
N PHE A 332 -13.88 10.71 -12.70
CA PHE A 332 -15.14 11.32 -12.29
C PHE A 332 -16.24 10.86 -13.22
N LYS A 333 -17.30 10.27 -12.67
CA LYS A 333 -18.39 9.68 -13.44
C LYS A 333 -19.75 10.27 -13.07
N LEU A 334 -20.63 10.33 -14.07
CA LEU A 334 -22.04 10.63 -13.95
C LEU A 334 -22.82 9.40 -13.44
N PRO A 335 -24.08 9.58 -12.99
CA PRO A 335 -24.92 8.46 -12.55
C PRO A 335 -25.09 7.34 -13.58
N ASN A 336 -25.01 7.64 -14.88
CA ASN A 336 -25.09 6.64 -15.95
C ASN A 336 -23.77 5.87 -16.18
N GLY A 337 -22.68 6.24 -15.49
CA GLY A 337 -21.35 5.64 -15.63
C GLY A 337 -20.44 6.30 -16.66
N GLU A 338 -20.94 7.27 -17.43
CA GLU A 338 -20.13 8.06 -18.35
C GLU A 338 -19.23 9.03 -17.59
N LEU A 339 -18.13 9.47 -18.23
CA LEU A 339 -17.23 10.45 -17.61
C LEU A 339 -17.92 11.80 -17.47
N TYR A 340 -17.71 12.44 -16.32
CA TYR A 340 -18.12 13.83 -16.09
C TYR A 340 -17.35 14.74 -17.06
N ASN A 341 -18.05 15.66 -17.73
CA ASN A 341 -17.42 16.65 -18.59
C ASN A 341 -17.21 17.97 -17.84
N PHE A 342 -15.95 18.41 -17.71
CA PHE A 342 -15.59 19.72 -17.16
C PHE A 342 -15.60 20.83 -18.23
N GLY A 343 -16.08 20.55 -19.45
CA GLY A 343 -16.03 21.45 -20.60
C GLY A 343 -14.70 21.38 -21.37
N GLU A 344 -14.77 21.55 -22.69
CA GLU A 344 -13.62 21.44 -23.61
C GLU A 344 -12.58 22.52 -23.35
N ALA A 345 -13.00 23.69 -22.84
CA ALA A 345 -12.11 24.75 -22.37
C ALA A 345 -11.11 24.26 -21.31
N ASN A 346 -11.44 23.19 -20.57
CA ASN A 346 -10.61 22.64 -19.50
C ASN A 346 -9.73 21.44 -19.91
N LYS A 347 -9.83 20.97 -21.16
CA LYS A 347 -9.09 19.80 -21.68
C LYS A 347 -7.59 19.87 -21.49
N ASN A 348 -6.95 21.03 -21.50
CA ASN A 348 -5.50 21.15 -21.25
C ASN A 348 -5.21 22.27 -20.25
N SER A 349 -6.18 22.57 -19.38
CA SER A 349 -6.05 23.66 -18.43
C SER A 349 -4.87 23.42 -17.50
N ARG A 350 -3.98 24.42 -17.43
CA ARG A 350 -2.86 24.52 -16.48
C ARG A 350 -3.32 25.04 -15.12
N ALA A 351 -4.57 25.46 -15.00
CA ALA A 351 -5.19 25.75 -13.70
C ALA A 351 -5.70 24.44 -13.08
N THR A 352 -5.86 24.44 -11.76
CA THR A 352 -6.57 23.39 -11.05
C THR A 352 -8.00 23.33 -11.58
N VAL A 353 -8.46 22.17 -12.05
CA VAL A 353 -9.88 21.94 -12.41
C VAL A 353 -10.55 21.08 -11.35
N ASN A 354 -9.82 20.11 -10.82
CA ASN A 354 -10.17 19.40 -9.60
C ASN A 354 -8.95 19.12 -8.73
N PHE A 355 -9.21 18.87 -7.45
CA PHE A 355 -8.22 18.33 -6.52
C PHE A 355 -8.86 17.34 -5.55
N LEU A 356 -8.05 16.40 -5.07
CA LEU A 356 -8.44 15.38 -4.11
C LEU A 356 -7.42 15.34 -2.97
N VAL A 357 -7.92 15.18 -1.74
CA VAL A 357 -7.08 14.96 -0.56
C VAL A 357 -7.39 13.60 0.02
N PHE A 358 -6.41 12.71 -0.03
CA PHE A 358 -6.49 11.39 0.56
C PHE A 358 -5.71 11.33 1.87
N LYS A 359 -6.20 10.52 2.81
CA LYS A 359 -5.47 10.08 4.00
C LYS A 359 -5.14 8.61 3.83
N ILE A 360 -3.84 8.29 3.76
CA ILE A 360 -3.34 6.93 3.65
C ILE A 360 -2.83 6.47 5.01
N THR A 361 -3.29 5.29 5.43
CA THR A 361 -2.80 4.56 6.59
C THR A 361 -2.00 3.35 6.10
N TYR A 362 -0.75 3.22 6.53
CA TYR A 362 0.13 2.13 6.11
C TYR A 362 1.06 1.69 7.24
N LEU A 363 1.56 0.46 7.14
CA LEU A 363 2.47 -0.11 8.12
C LEU A 363 3.93 0.14 7.70
N GLU A 364 4.62 1.00 8.44
CA GLU A 364 6.07 1.18 8.33
C GLU A 364 6.77 0.06 9.10
N LYS A 365 7.64 -0.67 8.39
CA LYS A 365 8.54 -1.65 8.97
C LYS A 365 9.88 -0.98 9.21
N ASN A 366 10.27 -0.85 10.47
CA ASN A 366 11.58 -0.34 10.85
C ASN A 366 12.39 -1.46 11.51
N LEU A 367 13.69 -1.49 11.25
CA LEU A 367 14.62 -2.33 12.00
C LEU A 367 15.20 -1.48 13.14
N GLN A 368 14.96 -1.91 14.37
CA GLN A 368 15.59 -1.32 15.54
C GLN A 368 16.71 -2.22 16.03
N THR A 369 17.87 -1.61 16.28
CA THR A 369 18.98 -2.27 16.98
C THR A 369 18.80 -2.14 18.48
N ASP A 370 18.66 -3.27 19.18
CA ASP A 370 18.75 -3.30 20.64
C ASP A 370 20.22 -3.43 21.04
N PHE A 371 20.82 -2.34 21.52
CA PHE A 371 22.11 -2.41 22.20
C PHE A 371 21.89 -2.86 23.64
N TYR A 372 22.49 -4.00 24.02
CA TYR A 372 22.55 -4.41 25.43
C TYR A 372 23.36 -3.36 26.21
N ASN A 373 22.76 -2.78 27.26
CA ASN A 373 23.46 -1.98 28.28
C ASN A 373 24.10 -2.88 29.33
#